data_AF-A0A660RXR1-F1
#
_entry.id   AF-A0A660RXR1-F1
#
_cell.length_a   1.000
_cell.length_b   1.000
_cell.length_c   1.000
_cell.angle_alpha   90.00
_cell.angle_beta   90.00
_cell.angle_gamma   90.00
#
_symmetry.space_group_name_H-M   'P 1'
#
loop_
_entity.id
_entity.type
_entity.pdbx_description
1 polymer ?
#
loop_
_entity_poly.entity_id
_entity_poly.type
_entity_poly.pdbx_seq_one_letter_code
_entity_poly.pdbx_strand_id
1 'polypeptide(L)'
;MFNESLKVLPLLPLREIVVFPYTAVPLFIGRVKSILAIEKAYNTDKLIFLSAQKDAKLDNPSEQDIYKIGTVCKIIQLLRLPDGTLKILVEGLNRGRIVRFLSDPDYFLVEVEPKTEVIETDVETTALLKLCKESLEEYAHYNKKINPELVNNLLNVDDPAEFSDRLSAILNLKLDQKQRLLETISVRKRLEFLLNYLKGEIEIIKTEARIRERIKKQMEKTQRDYYLHEQMKAIQKELGEREDGRSDLAELEKRMKRKKLPKEVADIVRREFKKLSLMSPMSAEATVVRNYIDWLLSLPWYEKTKDNIEIERVEELLDKNHYGLEKPKQRIIEHLAVQKLTKSIKGPILCFVGPPGVGKTSLAKSIAEAIGRRFVRMSLGGIRDEAEIRGHRRTYVGALPGKIIQGMRRAGTINPVFCLDEVDKIGMDFRGDPAAALLEVLDPEQNHSFQDHYLEIGYDLSKVLFITTANALYTIPPALLDRMEIIELPGYTEEEKLEIAKNYLLPRQLQAHGLDPEMVPLNDKVILEIIRKYTREAGVRNLERELATICRKIAKEVAKNPEEFKPFKITISKLEELLGVPKYRYGVAEEQP
;
A
#
# COMPACT_ATOMS: atom_id res chain seq x y z
N MET A 1 54.82 -30.84 -11.58
CA MET A 1 55.62 -29.87 -10.80
C MET A 1 55.85 -28.66 -11.69
N PHE A 2 55.09 -27.58 -11.49
CA PHE A 2 55.34 -26.31 -12.17
C PHE A 2 55.79 -25.30 -11.12
N ASN A 3 57.07 -24.90 -11.19
CA ASN A 3 57.62 -23.81 -10.41
C ASN A 3 57.06 -22.49 -10.98
N GLU A 4 55.92 -22.03 -10.48
CA GLU A 4 55.50 -20.65 -10.71
C GLU A 4 56.36 -19.75 -9.80
N SER A 5 57.40 -19.17 -10.38
CA SER A 5 58.29 -18.25 -9.67
C SER A 5 57.49 -17.06 -9.14
N LEU A 6 57.54 -16.87 -7.82
CA LEU A 6 56.99 -15.71 -7.14
C LEU A 6 57.57 -14.43 -7.77
N LYS A 7 56.69 -13.50 -8.16
CA LYS A 7 57.10 -12.23 -8.78
C LYS A 7 56.92 -11.10 -7.78
N VAL A 8 57.95 -10.28 -7.63
CA VAL A 8 57.89 -9.06 -6.81
C VAL A 8 57.45 -7.90 -7.70
N LEU A 9 56.27 -7.35 -7.43
CA LEU A 9 55.64 -6.32 -8.26
C LEU A 9 55.15 -5.15 -7.41
N PRO A 10 55.22 -3.90 -7.91
CA PRO A 10 54.54 -2.77 -7.31
C PRO A 10 53.01 -2.96 -7.37
N LEU A 11 52.34 -2.77 -6.23
CA LEU A 11 50.89 -2.86 -6.11
C LEU A 11 50.26 -1.47 -6.24
N LEU A 12 49.24 -1.39 -7.08
CA LEU A 12 48.38 -0.23 -7.21
C LEU A 12 46.96 -0.56 -6.72
N PRO A 13 46.54 -0.02 -5.56
CA PRO A 13 45.17 -0.19 -5.07
C PRO A 13 44.19 0.69 -5.86
N LEU A 14 43.22 0.07 -6.51
CA LEU A 14 42.21 0.73 -7.34
C LEU A 14 40.92 1.01 -6.54
N ARG A 15 40.27 2.14 -6.82
CA ARG A 15 38.95 2.49 -6.27
C ARG A 15 37.88 2.09 -7.27
N GLU A 16 36.88 1.33 -6.83
CA GLU A 16 35.68 0.96 -7.60
C GLU A 16 35.91 0.25 -8.96
N ILE A 17 37.15 -0.11 -9.28
CA ILE A 17 37.53 -0.72 -10.55
C ILE A 17 38.27 -2.04 -10.29
N VAL A 18 37.86 -3.09 -11.01
CA VAL A 18 38.56 -4.37 -11.11
C VAL A 18 39.01 -4.52 -12.55
N VAL A 19 40.30 -4.76 -12.75
CA VAL A 19 40.87 -4.99 -14.09
C VAL A 19 40.93 -6.50 -14.33
N PHE A 20 40.36 -6.98 -15.42
CA PHE A 20 40.37 -8.39 -15.79
C PHE A 20 41.52 -8.71 -16.75
N PRO A 21 41.98 -9.96 -16.83
CA PRO A 21 42.87 -10.42 -17.90
C PRO A 21 42.32 -10.09 -19.30
N TYR A 22 43.22 -9.91 -20.28
CA TYR A 22 42.93 -9.61 -21.69
C TYR A 22 42.19 -8.29 -21.93
N THR A 23 42.09 -7.41 -20.93
CA THR A 23 41.39 -6.13 -21.04
C THR A 23 42.34 -4.96 -20.85
N ALA A 24 42.20 -3.95 -21.70
CA ALA A 24 42.95 -2.69 -21.63
C ALA A 24 42.08 -1.59 -20.99
N VAL A 25 42.54 -1.00 -19.90
CA VAL A 25 41.77 -0.01 -19.14
C VAL A 25 42.62 1.25 -18.91
N PRO A 26 42.12 2.46 -19.24
CA PRO A 26 42.78 3.69 -18.87
C PRO A 26 42.55 4.01 -17.39
N LEU A 27 43.62 4.30 -16.64
CA LEU A 27 43.57 4.66 -15.23
C LEU A 27 44.16 6.05 -14.99
N PHE A 28 43.54 6.79 -14.08
CA PHE A 28 44.01 8.11 -13.62
C PHE A 28 44.53 7.97 -12.20
N ILE A 29 45.76 8.41 -11.96
CA ILE A 29 46.46 8.27 -10.69
C ILE A 29 46.88 9.65 -10.18
N GLY A 30 46.40 9.99 -8.99
CA GLY A 30 46.78 11.23 -8.28
C GLY A 30 47.52 11.01 -6.95
N ARG A 31 47.53 9.79 -6.39
CA ARG A 31 48.20 9.52 -5.10
C ARG A 31 49.71 9.45 -5.29
N VAL A 32 50.48 10.19 -4.48
CA VAL A 32 51.95 10.26 -4.56
C VAL A 32 52.60 8.86 -4.52
N LYS A 33 52.22 8.01 -3.55
CA LYS A 33 52.73 6.62 -3.44
C LYS A 33 52.47 5.79 -4.71
N SER A 34 51.30 5.97 -5.31
CA SER A 34 50.90 5.27 -6.53
C SER A 34 51.66 5.76 -7.76
N ILE A 35 51.96 7.05 -7.85
CA ILE A 35 52.78 7.65 -8.91
C ILE A 35 54.21 7.07 -8.85
N LEU A 36 54.81 7.01 -7.65
CA LEU A 36 56.13 6.44 -7.44
C LEU A 36 56.18 4.95 -7.83
N ALA A 37 55.16 4.17 -7.48
CA ALA A 37 55.02 2.77 -7.88
C ALA A 37 55.05 2.59 -9.40
N ILE A 38 54.34 3.46 -10.13
CA ILE A 38 54.25 3.42 -11.59
C ILE A 38 55.58 3.85 -12.22
N GLU A 39 56.21 4.93 -11.76
CA GLU A 39 57.50 5.37 -12.28
C GLU A 39 58.58 4.30 -12.07
N LYS A 40 58.56 3.59 -10.94
CA LYS A 40 59.46 2.46 -10.68
C LYS A 40 59.20 1.29 -11.63
N ALA A 41 57.94 0.89 -11.79
CA ALA A 41 57.55 -0.20 -12.69
C ALA A 41 57.86 0.11 -14.17
N TYR A 42 57.67 1.36 -14.59
CA TYR A 42 57.89 1.78 -15.97
C TYR A 42 59.37 1.69 -16.39
N ASN A 43 60.28 1.85 -15.43
CA ASN A 43 61.73 1.75 -15.61
C ASN A 43 62.28 0.32 -15.49
N THR A 44 61.45 -0.66 -15.12
CA THR A 44 61.81 -2.09 -15.06
C THR A 44 61.06 -2.86 -16.16
N ASP A 45 60.27 -3.87 -15.80
CA ASP A 45 59.58 -4.76 -16.75
C ASP A 45 58.23 -4.20 -17.23
N LYS A 46 57.86 -2.97 -16.82
CA LYS A 46 56.55 -2.35 -17.06
C LYS A 46 55.39 -3.18 -16.50
N LEU A 47 55.65 -4.05 -15.53
CA LEU A 47 54.67 -4.89 -14.87
C LEU A 47 54.26 -4.28 -13.53
N ILE A 48 52.96 -4.27 -13.27
CA ILE A 48 52.35 -3.82 -12.02
C ILE A 48 51.29 -4.83 -11.60
N PHE A 49 50.98 -4.86 -10.30
CA PHE A 49 49.87 -5.63 -9.79
C PHE A 49 48.71 -4.71 -9.42
N LEU A 50 47.54 -4.95 -9.99
CA LEU A 50 46.33 -4.16 -9.73
C LEU A 50 45.39 -4.97 -8.84
N SER A 51 44.94 -4.37 -7.75
CA SER A 51 43.92 -4.96 -6.88
C SER A 51 42.92 -3.93 -6.42
N ALA A 52 41.66 -4.32 -6.27
CA ALA A 52 40.62 -3.46 -5.75
C ALA A 52 40.79 -3.25 -4.23
N GLN A 53 40.37 -2.07 -3.76
CA GLN A 53 40.15 -1.80 -2.34
C GLN A 53 38.76 -2.32 -1.92
N LYS A 54 38.63 -2.80 -0.68
CA LYS A 54 37.36 -3.21 -0.07
C LYS A 54 36.44 -2.03 0.20
N ASP A 55 37.01 -0.90 0.62
CA ASP A 55 36.31 0.37 0.79
C ASP A 55 36.94 1.44 -0.12
N ALA A 56 36.16 1.93 -1.09
CA ALA A 56 36.61 2.93 -2.04
C ALA A 56 36.78 4.34 -1.42
N LYS A 57 36.19 4.59 -0.24
CA LYS A 57 36.25 5.89 0.46
C LYS A 57 37.55 6.11 1.21
N LEU A 58 38.33 5.06 1.46
CA LEU A 58 39.59 5.17 2.17
C LEU A 58 40.68 5.77 1.27
N ASP A 59 41.14 6.97 1.62
CA ASP A 59 42.18 7.65 0.85
C ASP A 59 43.55 6.99 0.98
N ASN A 60 43.87 6.37 2.12
CA ASN A 60 45.09 5.62 2.35
C ASN A 60 44.75 4.21 2.85
N PRO A 61 44.56 3.22 1.95
CA PRO A 61 44.21 1.87 2.35
C PRO A 61 45.38 1.20 3.09
N SER A 62 45.08 0.40 4.11
CA SER A 62 46.03 -0.53 4.71
C SER A 62 46.08 -1.85 3.92
N GLU A 63 47.05 -2.72 4.24
CA GLU A 63 47.16 -4.06 3.61
C GLU A 63 45.88 -4.90 3.78
N GLN A 64 45.13 -4.70 4.86
CA GLN A 64 43.90 -5.43 5.16
C GLN A 64 42.71 -4.97 4.32
N ASP A 65 42.80 -3.74 3.79
CA ASP A 65 41.75 -3.09 3.00
C ASP A 65 41.84 -3.43 1.51
N ILE A 66 42.83 -4.24 1.11
CA ILE A 66 43.08 -4.61 -0.28
C ILE A 66 42.67 -6.07 -0.50
N TYR A 67 42.01 -6.36 -1.62
CA TYR A 67 41.71 -7.73 -1.99
C TYR A 67 43.00 -8.51 -2.31
N LYS A 68 43.09 -9.76 -1.84
CA LYS A 68 44.28 -10.60 -2.04
C LYS A 68 44.44 -11.10 -3.47
N ILE A 69 43.36 -11.18 -4.23
CA ILE A 69 43.36 -11.60 -5.63
C ILE A 69 43.16 -10.37 -6.50
N GLY A 70 44.05 -10.21 -7.46
CA GLY A 70 44.10 -9.10 -8.40
C GLY A 70 44.65 -9.58 -9.74
N THR A 71 45.09 -8.64 -10.56
CA THR A 71 45.56 -8.91 -11.92
C THR A 71 46.96 -8.36 -12.10
N VAL A 72 47.85 -9.18 -12.65
CA VAL A 72 49.15 -8.74 -13.14
C VAL A 72 48.91 -8.02 -14.46
N CYS A 73 49.31 -6.76 -14.53
CA CYS A 73 49.07 -5.88 -15.67
C CYS A 73 50.36 -5.33 -16.24
N LYS A 74 50.36 -5.06 -17.54
CA LYS A 74 51.44 -4.38 -18.25
C LYS A 74 51.05 -2.95 -18.56
N ILE A 75 51.95 -2.01 -18.29
CA ILE A 75 51.77 -0.60 -18.67
C ILE A 75 52.08 -0.46 -20.16
N ILE A 76 51.05 -0.18 -20.97
CA ILE A 76 51.18 0.07 -22.41
C ILE A 76 51.61 1.52 -22.65
N GLN A 77 50.93 2.46 -22.00
CA GLN A 77 51.13 3.89 -22.23
C GLN A 77 51.12 4.65 -20.90
N LEU A 78 51.95 5.68 -20.80
CA LEU A 78 52.01 6.61 -19.67
C LEU A 78 52.01 8.04 -20.20
N LEU A 79 51.11 8.86 -19.68
CA LEU A 79 50.97 10.27 -20.03
C LEU A 79 50.88 11.10 -18.74
N ARG A 80 51.72 12.14 -18.63
CA ARG A 80 51.67 13.10 -17.51
C ARG A 80 50.76 14.26 -17.89
N LEU A 81 49.75 14.51 -17.08
CA LEU A 81 48.79 15.61 -17.30
C LEU A 81 49.32 16.91 -16.68
N PRO A 82 48.89 18.09 -17.17
CA PRO A 82 49.35 19.40 -16.67
C PRO A 82 49.03 19.66 -15.20
N ASP A 83 48.03 18.96 -14.66
CA ASP A 83 47.60 19.04 -13.26
C ASP A 83 48.49 18.21 -12.29
N GLY A 84 49.51 17.54 -12.82
CA GLY A 84 50.43 16.70 -12.05
C GLY A 84 49.98 15.24 -11.87
N THR A 85 48.79 14.87 -12.36
CA THR A 85 48.31 13.48 -12.33
C THR A 85 48.88 12.65 -13.48
N LEU A 86 48.92 11.32 -13.31
CA LEU A 86 49.31 10.38 -14.37
C LEU A 86 48.09 9.68 -14.95
N LYS A 87 47.99 9.69 -16.29
CA LYS A 87 47.07 8.82 -17.03
C LYS A 87 47.87 7.67 -17.63
N ILE A 88 47.55 6.44 -17.24
CA ILE A 88 48.17 5.23 -17.79
C ILE A 88 47.14 4.39 -18.54
N LEU A 89 47.58 3.67 -19.56
CA LEU A 89 46.82 2.58 -20.18
C LEU A 89 47.48 1.27 -19.79
N VAL A 90 46.71 0.39 -19.14
CA VAL A 90 47.20 -0.90 -18.63
C VAL A 90 46.44 -2.04 -19.27
N GLU A 91 47.13 -3.13 -19.56
CA GLU A 91 46.55 -4.37 -20.08
C GLU A 91 46.69 -5.48 -19.02
N GLY A 92 45.58 -6.11 -18.67
CA GLY A 92 45.59 -7.29 -17.79
C GLY A 92 46.16 -8.50 -18.50
N LEU A 93 47.16 -9.15 -17.89
CA LEU A 93 47.79 -10.35 -18.45
C LEU A 93 47.19 -11.61 -17.80
N ASN A 94 47.35 -11.77 -16.49
CA ASN A 94 46.94 -12.96 -15.76
C ASN A 94 46.49 -12.59 -14.35
N ARG A 95 45.64 -13.44 -13.76
CA ARG A 95 45.30 -13.37 -12.33
C ARG A 95 46.53 -13.61 -11.48
N GLY A 96 46.58 -12.97 -10.32
CA GLY A 96 47.59 -13.23 -9.31
C GLY A 96 47.03 -13.15 -7.91
N ARG A 97 47.69 -13.84 -6.99
CA ARG A 97 47.39 -13.80 -5.55
C ARG A 97 48.56 -13.16 -4.81
N ILE A 98 48.27 -12.19 -3.96
CA ILE A 98 49.23 -11.62 -3.02
C ILE A 98 49.57 -12.70 -1.98
N VAL A 99 50.84 -13.09 -1.91
CA VAL A 99 51.38 -14.02 -0.90
C VAL A 99 51.79 -13.23 0.35
N ARG A 100 52.53 -12.13 0.15
CA ARG A 100 52.94 -11.21 1.22
C ARG A 100 53.16 -9.79 0.70
N PHE A 101 53.01 -8.83 1.60
CA PHE A 101 53.44 -7.44 1.40
C PHE A 101 54.90 -7.30 1.86
N LEU A 102 55.70 -6.61 1.06
CA LEU A 102 57.09 -6.30 1.35
C LEU A 102 57.17 -4.86 1.87
N SER A 103 58.00 -4.64 2.89
CA SER A 103 58.16 -3.31 3.48
C SER A 103 58.95 -2.39 2.55
N ASP A 104 58.27 -1.37 2.01
CA ASP A 104 58.86 -0.26 1.27
C ASP A 104 58.16 1.04 1.75
N PRO A 105 58.91 2.08 2.13
CA PRO A 105 58.34 3.33 2.66
C PRO A 105 57.61 4.16 1.60
N ASP A 106 57.98 4.01 0.32
CA ASP A 106 57.60 4.92 -0.76
C ASP A 106 56.33 4.45 -1.48
N TYR A 107 56.12 3.14 -1.62
CA TYR A 107 54.96 2.55 -2.28
C TYR A 107 54.69 1.10 -1.84
N PHE A 108 53.53 0.55 -2.24
CA PHE A 108 53.22 -0.86 -1.92
C PHE A 108 54.01 -1.80 -2.84
N LEU A 109 54.75 -2.72 -2.23
CA LEU A 109 55.46 -3.79 -2.92
C LEU A 109 54.91 -5.14 -2.46
N VAL A 110 54.59 -6.02 -3.39
CA VAL A 110 53.98 -7.32 -3.08
C VAL A 110 54.68 -8.46 -3.80
N GLU A 111 54.70 -9.61 -3.15
CA GLU A 111 55.07 -10.87 -3.78
C GLU A 111 53.78 -11.55 -4.28
N VAL A 112 53.71 -11.75 -5.59
CA VAL A 112 52.54 -12.27 -6.29
C VAL A 112 52.84 -13.65 -6.83
N GLU A 113 51.94 -14.58 -6.53
CA GLU A 113 51.85 -15.88 -7.17
C GLU A 113 50.87 -15.75 -8.35
N PRO A 114 51.33 -15.84 -9.62
CA PRO A 114 50.44 -15.91 -10.77
C PRO A 114 49.52 -17.13 -10.58
N LYS A 115 48.23 -16.99 -10.85
CA LYS A 115 47.31 -18.13 -10.81
C LYS A 115 47.04 -18.64 -12.21
N THR A 116 47.37 -19.91 -12.43
CA THR A 116 46.94 -20.65 -13.61
C THR A 116 45.45 -21.00 -13.52
N GLU A 117 44.75 -20.82 -14.64
CA GLU A 117 43.32 -21.08 -14.74
C GLU A 117 43.07 -22.58 -14.95
N VAL A 118 42.02 -23.10 -14.32
CA VAL A 118 41.59 -24.48 -14.58
C VAL A 118 40.70 -24.45 -15.82
N ILE A 119 41.30 -24.71 -16.98
CA ILE A 119 40.56 -24.82 -18.24
C ILE A 119 39.93 -26.21 -18.28
N GLU A 120 38.65 -26.27 -17.94
CA GLU A 120 37.82 -27.45 -18.09
C GLU A 120 37.31 -27.48 -19.56
N THR A 121 37.97 -28.24 -20.44
CA THR A 121 37.56 -28.39 -21.85
C THR A 121 36.54 -29.52 -22.02
N ASP A 122 35.47 -29.50 -21.25
CA ASP A 122 34.41 -30.50 -21.33
C ASP A 122 33.20 -29.99 -22.12
N VAL A 123 32.33 -30.91 -22.53
CA VAL A 123 31.15 -30.64 -23.35
C VAL A 123 30.26 -29.57 -22.71
N GLU A 124 30.11 -29.56 -21.37
CA GLU A 124 29.28 -28.57 -20.68
C GLU A 124 29.85 -27.15 -20.78
N THR A 125 31.18 -26.97 -20.63
CA THR A 125 31.82 -25.66 -20.76
C THR A 125 31.66 -25.08 -22.17
N THR A 126 31.77 -25.91 -23.21
CA THR A 126 31.53 -25.46 -24.59
C THR A 126 30.06 -25.08 -24.84
N ALA A 127 29.11 -25.82 -24.26
CA ALA A 127 27.69 -25.48 -24.34
C ALA A 127 27.36 -24.17 -23.61
N LEU A 128 27.95 -23.95 -22.43
CA LEU A 128 27.81 -22.72 -21.66
C LEU A 128 28.37 -21.51 -22.42
N LEU A 129 29.53 -21.65 -23.07
CA LEU A 129 30.11 -20.59 -23.90
C LEU A 129 29.13 -20.19 -25.00
N LYS A 130 28.54 -21.16 -25.72
CA LYS A 130 27.56 -20.89 -26.77
C LYS A 130 26.33 -20.15 -26.23
N LEU A 131 25.76 -20.61 -25.11
CA LEU A 131 24.62 -19.96 -24.45
C LEU A 131 24.94 -18.53 -23.99
N CYS A 132 26.17 -18.28 -23.52
CA CYS A 132 26.60 -16.94 -23.16
C CYS A 132 26.73 -16.03 -24.38
N LYS A 133 27.25 -16.52 -25.50
CA LYS A 133 27.32 -15.78 -26.77
C LYS A 133 25.92 -15.40 -27.27
N GLU A 134 24.99 -16.36 -27.29
CA GLU A 134 23.58 -16.11 -27.66
C GLU A 134 22.91 -15.09 -26.73
N SER A 135 23.11 -15.21 -25.42
CA SER A 135 22.56 -14.26 -24.43
C SER A 135 23.19 -12.87 -24.56
N LEU A 136 24.47 -12.78 -24.93
CA LEU A 136 25.16 -11.51 -25.17
C LEU A 136 24.60 -10.79 -26.40
N GLU A 137 24.33 -11.52 -27.49
CA GLU A 137 23.67 -10.96 -28.69
C GLU A 137 22.29 -10.39 -28.35
N GLU A 138 21.48 -11.15 -27.60
CA GLU A 138 20.18 -10.71 -27.15
C GLU A 138 20.27 -9.47 -26.24
N TYR A 139 21.21 -9.49 -25.30
CA TYR A 139 21.47 -8.36 -24.41
C TYR A 139 21.90 -7.10 -25.18
N ALA A 140 22.76 -7.22 -26.18
CA ALA A 140 23.19 -6.12 -27.04
C ALA A 140 22.03 -5.57 -27.90
N HIS A 141 21.13 -6.44 -28.37
CA HIS A 141 19.95 -6.03 -29.15
C HIS A 141 19.03 -5.10 -28.35
N TYR A 142 18.81 -5.41 -27.07
CA TYR A 142 17.95 -4.62 -26.20
C TYR A 142 18.68 -3.44 -25.53
N ASN A 143 19.98 -3.56 -25.24
CA ASN A 143 20.78 -2.51 -24.62
C ASN A 143 21.59 -1.68 -25.64
N LYS A 144 20.94 -0.67 -26.20
CA LYS A 144 21.55 0.24 -27.20
C LYS A 144 22.73 1.09 -26.71
N LYS A 145 23.10 1.00 -25.43
CA LYS A 145 24.26 1.74 -24.87
C LYS A 145 25.60 1.03 -25.12
N ILE A 146 25.57 -0.23 -25.54
CA ILE A 146 26.78 -1.01 -25.78
C ILE A 146 27.23 -0.80 -27.22
N ASN A 147 28.53 -0.59 -27.43
CA ASN A 147 29.10 -0.47 -28.77
C ASN A 147 29.00 -1.83 -29.50
N PRO A 148 28.29 -1.92 -30.64
CA PRO A 148 28.16 -3.16 -31.41
C PRO A 148 29.50 -3.79 -31.81
N GLU A 149 30.52 -2.96 -32.06
CA GLU A 149 31.85 -3.41 -32.44
C GLU A 149 32.54 -4.22 -31.33
N LEU A 150 32.36 -3.80 -30.07
CA LEU A 150 32.89 -4.53 -28.90
C LEU A 150 32.20 -5.89 -28.72
N VAL A 151 30.90 -5.96 -29.01
CA VAL A 151 30.13 -7.21 -28.94
C VAL A 151 30.59 -8.18 -30.02
N ASN A 152 30.71 -7.71 -31.27
CA ASN A 152 31.19 -8.55 -32.38
C ASN A 152 32.60 -9.08 -32.13
N ASN A 153 33.50 -8.25 -31.60
CA ASN A 153 34.85 -8.69 -31.24
C ASN A 153 34.84 -9.79 -30.16
N LEU A 154 33.90 -9.73 -29.21
CA LEU A 154 33.79 -10.73 -28.16
C LEU A 154 33.14 -12.03 -28.64
N LEU A 155 32.19 -11.97 -29.57
CA LEU A 155 31.54 -13.16 -30.16
C LEU A 155 32.53 -14.03 -30.95
N ASN A 156 33.58 -13.41 -31.51
CA ASN A 156 34.66 -14.11 -32.23
C ASN A 156 35.70 -14.78 -31.31
N VAL A 157 35.61 -14.62 -29.98
CA VAL A 157 36.53 -15.26 -29.04
C VAL A 157 36.06 -16.69 -28.76
N ASP A 158 36.88 -17.68 -29.10
CA ASP A 158 36.56 -19.11 -28.89
C ASP A 158 37.12 -19.69 -27.59
N ASP A 159 38.13 -19.04 -27.01
CA ASP A 159 38.66 -19.45 -25.71
C ASP A 159 37.68 -19.07 -24.58
N PRO A 160 37.14 -20.04 -23.81
CA PRO A 160 36.14 -19.75 -22.80
C PRO A 160 36.66 -18.92 -21.61
N ALA A 161 37.96 -19.03 -21.31
CA ALA A 161 38.61 -18.25 -20.26
C ALA A 161 38.69 -16.77 -20.66
N GLU A 162 39.27 -16.49 -21.83
CA GLU A 162 39.39 -15.16 -22.42
C GLU A 162 38.00 -14.52 -22.61
N PHE A 163 37.03 -15.27 -23.15
CA PHE A 163 35.66 -14.79 -23.33
C PHE A 163 35.04 -14.36 -22.00
N SER A 164 35.15 -15.18 -20.95
CA SER A 164 34.55 -14.87 -19.65
C SER A 164 35.15 -13.62 -19.00
N ASP A 165 36.44 -13.37 -19.17
CA ASP A 165 37.12 -12.19 -18.62
C ASP A 165 36.79 -10.91 -19.37
N ARG A 166 36.84 -10.97 -20.71
CA ARG A 166 36.45 -9.83 -21.55
C ARG A 166 34.97 -9.48 -21.35
N LEU A 167 34.09 -10.48 -21.23
CA LEU A 167 32.68 -10.27 -20.93
C LEU A 167 32.48 -9.60 -19.56
N SER A 168 33.19 -10.07 -18.53
CA SER A 168 33.13 -9.51 -17.17
C SER A 168 33.55 -8.03 -17.12
N ALA A 169 34.46 -7.61 -18.00
CA ALA A 169 34.89 -6.22 -18.10
C ALA A 169 33.86 -5.31 -18.79
N ILE A 170 33.14 -5.82 -19.78
CA ILE A 170 32.12 -5.05 -20.53
C ILE A 170 30.82 -4.91 -19.73
N LEU A 171 30.46 -5.91 -18.93
CA LEU A 171 29.22 -5.88 -18.15
C LEU A 171 29.29 -4.88 -16.97
N ASN A 172 28.16 -4.21 -16.73
CA ASN A 172 28.01 -3.23 -15.66
C ASN A 172 27.70 -3.90 -14.31
N LEU A 173 28.62 -4.75 -13.86
CA LEU A 173 28.55 -5.48 -12.59
C LEU A 173 28.98 -4.60 -11.40
N LYS A 174 28.40 -4.84 -10.22
CA LYS A 174 28.86 -4.21 -8.98
C LYS A 174 30.26 -4.70 -8.60
N LEU A 175 31.01 -3.90 -7.83
CA LEU A 175 32.40 -4.18 -7.46
C LEU A 175 32.58 -5.56 -6.81
N ASP A 176 31.70 -5.90 -5.88
CA ASP A 176 31.64 -7.18 -5.17
C ASP A 176 31.45 -8.37 -6.12
N GLN A 177 30.61 -8.21 -7.14
CA GLN A 177 30.39 -9.24 -8.17
C GLN A 177 31.60 -9.37 -9.11
N LYS A 178 32.19 -8.25 -9.53
CA LYS A 178 33.43 -8.24 -10.35
C LYS A 178 34.59 -8.91 -9.62
N GLN A 179 34.76 -8.60 -8.34
CA GLN A 179 35.79 -9.21 -7.52
C GLN A 179 35.56 -10.72 -7.37
N ARG A 180 34.32 -11.15 -7.11
CA ARG A 180 33.97 -12.58 -7.05
C ARG A 180 34.28 -13.32 -8.36
N LEU A 181 34.03 -12.70 -9.51
CA LEU A 181 34.38 -13.27 -10.82
C LEU A 181 35.88 -13.38 -11.03
N LEU A 182 36.65 -12.37 -10.62
CA LEU A 182 38.11 -12.42 -10.67
C LEU A 182 38.69 -13.53 -9.77
N GLU A 183 38.09 -13.73 -8.60
CA GLU A 183 38.48 -14.78 -7.63
C GLU A 183 38.09 -16.20 -8.06
N THR A 184 37.15 -16.34 -8.99
CA THR A 184 36.67 -17.63 -9.46
C THR A 184 37.61 -18.19 -10.54
N ILE A 185 38.39 -19.21 -10.17
CA ILE A 185 39.40 -19.83 -11.05
C ILE A 185 38.77 -20.75 -12.11
N SER A 186 37.71 -21.48 -11.74
CA SER A 186 37.00 -22.38 -12.67
C SER A 186 36.27 -21.59 -13.74
N VAL A 187 36.62 -21.83 -15.00
CA VAL A 187 36.03 -21.17 -16.16
C VAL A 187 34.53 -21.46 -16.26
N ARG A 188 34.12 -22.71 -16.00
CA ARG A 188 32.71 -23.13 -16.02
C ARG A 188 31.86 -22.30 -15.06
N LYS A 189 32.28 -22.19 -13.80
CA LYS A 189 31.56 -21.41 -12.78
C LYS A 189 31.47 -19.93 -13.13
N ARG A 190 32.48 -19.36 -13.80
CA ARG A 190 32.43 -17.99 -14.31
C ARG A 190 31.36 -17.85 -15.39
N LEU A 191 31.33 -18.75 -16.37
CA LEU A 191 30.33 -18.73 -17.45
C LEU A 191 28.91 -18.91 -16.91
N GLU A 192 28.68 -19.80 -15.95
CA GLU A 192 27.36 -19.96 -15.30
C GLU A 192 26.89 -18.68 -14.62
N PHE A 193 27.78 -18.01 -13.88
CA PHE A 193 27.46 -16.75 -13.23
C PHE A 193 27.11 -15.66 -14.25
N LEU A 194 27.92 -15.53 -15.31
CA LEU A 194 27.72 -14.54 -16.37
C LEU A 194 26.42 -14.80 -17.15
N LEU A 195 26.10 -16.06 -17.44
CA LEU A 195 24.86 -16.44 -18.11
C LEU A 195 23.63 -16.06 -17.28
N ASN A 196 23.63 -16.38 -15.99
CA ASN A 196 22.54 -16.03 -15.08
C ASN A 196 22.36 -14.52 -14.95
N TYR A 197 23.47 -13.78 -14.88
CA TYR A 197 23.43 -12.32 -14.86
C TYR A 197 22.83 -11.74 -16.15
N LEU A 198 23.31 -12.19 -17.32
CA LEU A 198 22.79 -11.75 -18.62
C LEU A 198 21.28 -11.99 -18.74
N LYS A 199 20.80 -13.18 -18.37
CA LYS A 199 19.37 -13.52 -18.43
C LYS A 199 18.52 -12.60 -17.55
N GLY A 200 18.96 -12.32 -16.32
CA GLY A 200 18.27 -11.41 -15.41
C GLY A 200 18.19 -9.98 -15.97
N GLU A 201 19.30 -9.46 -16.49
CA GLU A 201 19.34 -8.12 -17.08
C GLU A 201 18.46 -8.00 -18.34
N ILE A 202 18.46 -9.02 -19.20
CA ILE A 202 17.57 -9.06 -20.38
C ILE A 202 16.10 -8.97 -19.97
N GLU A 203 15.69 -9.68 -18.91
CA GLU A 203 14.30 -9.64 -18.42
C GLU A 203 13.90 -8.25 -17.92
N ILE A 204 14.79 -7.58 -17.18
CA ILE A 204 14.60 -6.21 -16.71
C ILE A 204 14.43 -5.26 -17.91
N ILE A 205 15.36 -5.30 -18.88
CA ILE A 205 15.32 -4.42 -20.05
C ILE A 205 14.06 -4.65 -20.89
N LYS A 206 13.65 -5.91 -21.11
CA LYS A 206 12.40 -6.26 -21.80
C LYS A 206 11.18 -5.70 -21.08
N THR A 207 11.18 -5.71 -19.75
CA THR A 207 10.07 -5.20 -18.95
C THR A 207 10.02 -3.68 -19.02
N GLU A 208 11.16 -2.99 -18.91
CA GLU A 208 11.23 -1.55 -19.12
C GLU A 208 10.78 -1.13 -20.53
N ALA A 209 11.19 -1.87 -21.56
CA ALA A 209 10.78 -1.61 -22.94
C ALA A 209 9.26 -1.70 -23.10
N ARG A 210 8.63 -2.74 -22.53
CA ARG A 210 7.16 -2.89 -22.51
C ARG A 210 6.46 -1.74 -21.79
N ILE A 211 7.01 -1.28 -20.67
CA ILE A 211 6.48 -0.13 -19.93
C ILE A 211 6.60 1.15 -20.77
N ARG A 212 7.77 1.41 -21.37
CA ARG A 212 8.00 2.57 -22.26
C ARG A 212 7.04 2.56 -23.45
N GLU A 213 6.80 1.41 -24.07
CA GLU A 213 5.85 1.30 -25.18
C GLU A 213 4.41 1.57 -24.75
N ARG A 214 4.00 1.07 -23.58
CA ARG A 214 2.67 1.36 -23.01
C ARG A 214 2.49 2.86 -22.74
N ILE A 215 3.49 3.51 -22.14
CA ILE A 215 3.48 4.96 -21.89
C ILE A 215 3.42 5.72 -23.21
N LYS A 216 4.23 5.34 -24.21
CA LYS A 216 4.25 5.98 -25.52
C LYS A 216 2.90 5.85 -26.24
N LYS A 217 2.28 4.66 -26.25
CA LYS A 217 0.92 4.46 -26.82
C LYS A 217 -0.13 5.30 -26.10
N GLN A 218 -0.02 5.45 -24.78
CA GLN A 218 -0.92 6.30 -24.01
C GLN A 218 -0.71 7.79 -24.36
N MET A 219 0.53 8.24 -24.47
CA MET A 219 0.87 9.62 -24.85
C MET A 219 0.48 9.94 -26.30
N GLU A 220 0.70 9.02 -27.26
CA GLU A 220 0.30 9.18 -28.65
C GLU A 220 -1.22 9.24 -28.76
N LYS A 221 -1.95 8.43 -27.98
CA LYS A 221 -3.41 8.54 -27.88
C LYS A 221 -3.82 9.91 -27.36
N THR A 222 -3.19 10.40 -26.27
CA THR A 222 -3.46 11.73 -25.72
C THR A 222 -3.10 12.87 -26.68
N GLN A 223 -1.99 12.78 -27.42
CA GLN A 223 -1.60 13.77 -28.42
C GLN A 223 -2.53 13.75 -29.64
N ARG A 224 -2.94 12.56 -30.09
CA ARG A 224 -3.91 12.41 -31.18
C ARG A 224 -5.27 12.96 -30.77
N ASP A 225 -5.72 12.66 -29.55
CA ASP A 225 -6.95 13.20 -28.99
C ASP A 225 -6.84 14.73 -28.85
N TYR A 226 -5.70 15.26 -28.39
CA TYR A 226 -5.42 16.69 -28.31
C TYR A 226 -5.46 17.37 -29.69
N TYR A 227 -4.81 16.78 -30.70
CA TYR A 227 -4.78 17.31 -32.07
C TYR A 227 -6.16 17.26 -32.75
N LEU A 228 -6.87 16.14 -32.60
CA LEU A 228 -8.27 16.03 -33.05
C LEU A 228 -9.17 17.02 -32.31
N HIS A 229 -8.90 17.32 -31.04
CA HIS A 229 -9.61 18.35 -30.29
C HIS A 229 -9.27 19.77 -30.74
N GLU A 230 -8.02 20.08 -31.06
CA GLU A 230 -7.62 21.35 -31.68
C GLU A 230 -8.30 21.54 -33.04
N GLN A 231 -8.34 20.48 -33.87
CA GLN A 231 -9.08 20.50 -35.13
C GLN A 231 -10.59 20.67 -34.90
N MET A 232 -11.18 19.92 -33.96
CA MET A 232 -12.59 20.09 -33.57
C MET A 232 -12.86 21.49 -33.02
N LYS A 233 -11.91 22.12 -32.31
CA LYS A 233 -12.04 23.47 -31.78
C LYS A 233 -11.95 24.52 -32.89
N ALA A 234 -11.09 24.32 -33.89
CA ALA A 234 -11.06 25.14 -35.11
C ALA A 234 -12.37 25.00 -35.89
N ILE A 235 -12.87 23.77 -36.07
CA ILE A 235 -14.15 23.47 -36.72
C ILE A 235 -15.32 24.08 -35.93
N GLN A 236 -15.36 23.93 -34.60
CA GLN A 236 -16.39 24.52 -33.73
C GLN A 236 -16.36 26.05 -33.71
N LYS A 237 -15.18 26.65 -33.91
CA LYS A 237 -15.02 28.11 -34.05
C LYS A 237 -15.52 28.62 -35.40
N GLU A 238 -15.42 27.81 -36.46
CA GLU A 238 -16.01 28.08 -37.78
C GLU A 238 -17.52 27.82 -37.84
N LEU A 239 -18.04 26.86 -37.05
CA LEU A 239 -19.45 26.45 -37.09
C LEU A 239 -20.41 27.27 -36.20
N GLY A 240 -19.91 28.19 -35.37
CA GLY A 240 -20.74 28.95 -34.42
C GLY A 240 -21.26 28.09 -33.26
N GLU A 241 -21.21 28.63 -32.04
CA GLU A 241 -21.42 27.95 -30.76
C GLU A 241 -22.57 26.91 -30.76
N ARG A 242 -22.30 25.65 -30.36
CA ARG A 242 -23.34 24.74 -29.83
C ARG A 242 -23.41 24.88 -28.30
N GLU A 243 -24.64 25.00 -27.80
CA GLU A 243 -25.05 25.54 -26.50
C GLU A 243 -24.82 24.64 -25.25
N ASP A 244 -24.23 23.45 -25.37
CA ASP A 244 -24.24 22.46 -24.26
C ASP A 244 -23.35 22.84 -23.05
N GLY A 245 -22.36 23.72 -23.22
CA GLY A 245 -21.43 24.12 -22.13
C GLY A 245 -21.98 25.18 -21.16
N ARG A 246 -23.01 25.95 -21.52
CA ARG A 246 -23.54 27.06 -20.67
C ARG A 246 -24.51 26.59 -19.58
N SER A 247 -25.17 25.45 -19.76
CA SER A 247 -26.22 24.96 -18.83
C SER A 247 -25.68 24.63 -17.43
N ASP A 248 -24.53 23.96 -17.36
CA ASP A 248 -23.96 23.46 -16.10
C ASP A 248 -23.37 24.57 -15.21
N LEU A 249 -22.70 25.56 -15.80
CA LEU A 249 -22.20 26.72 -15.07
C LEU A 249 -23.35 27.55 -14.47
N ALA A 250 -24.46 27.68 -15.20
CA ALA A 250 -25.65 28.36 -14.72
C ALA A 250 -26.31 27.63 -13.54
N GLU A 251 -26.31 26.28 -13.56
CA GLU A 251 -26.81 25.48 -12.44
C GLU A 251 -25.94 25.64 -11.17
N LEU A 252 -24.61 25.58 -11.32
CA LEU A 252 -23.68 25.81 -10.22
C LEU A 252 -23.82 27.21 -9.63
N GLU A 253 -23.97 28.25 -10.47
CA GLU A 253 -24.19 29.62 -10.00
C GLU A 253 -25.50 29.74 -9.20
N LYS A 254 -26.57 29.09 -9.66
CA LYS A 254 -27.86 29.04 -8.96
C LYS A 254 -27.74 28.34 -7.60
N ARG A 255 -27.00 27.22 -7.51
CA ARG A 255 -26.72 26.53 -6.24
C ARG A 255 -25.90 27.41 -5.29
N MET A 256 -24.87 28.09 -5.80
CA MET A 256 -24.03 29.01 -5.04
C MET A 256 -24.84 30.18 -4.44
N LYS A 257 -25.79 30.76 -5.19
CA LYS A 257 -26.66 31.85 -4.69
C LYS A 257 -27.70 31.38 -3.67
N ARG A 258 -28.19 30.14 -3.79
CA ARG A 258 -29.21 29.58 -2.90
C ARG A 258 -28.63 29.09 -1.57
N LYS A 259 -27.43 28.53 -1.58
CA LYS A 259 -26.84 27.91 -0.39
C LYS A 259 -26.28 28.97 0.56
N LYS A 260 -26.60 28.86 1.84
CA LYS A 260 -25.97 29.67 2.89
C LYS A 260 -24.60 29.08 3.20
N LEU A 261 -23.54 29.86 2.93
CA LEU A 261 -22.15 29.49 3.18
C LEU A 261 -21.53 30.44 4.21
N PRO A 262 -20.59 29.98 5.05
CA PRO A 262 -19.71 30.87 5.82
C PRO A 262 -18.95 31.83 4.89
N LYS A 263 -18.59 33.03 5.39
CA LYS A 263 -17.94 34.07 4.57
C LYS A 263 -16.67 33.54 3.88
N GLU A 264 -15.79 32.88 4.63
CA GLU A 264 -14.53 32.32 4.14
C GLU A 264 -14.77 31.32 3.00
N VAL A 265 -15.73 30.40 3.19
CA VAL A 265 -16.10 29.39 2.19
C VAL A 265 -16.73 30.03 0.96
N ALA A 266 -17.60 31.02 1.14
CA ALA A 266 -18.25 31.72 0.03
C ALA A 266 -17.22 32.43 -0.86
N ASP A 267 -16.19 33.04 -0.27
CA ASP A 267 -15.14 33.72 -1.02
C ASP A 267 -14.24 32.74 -1.78
N ILE A 268 -13.95 31.58 -1.20
CA ILE A 268 -13.24 30.49 -1.89
C ILE A 268 -14.06 29.96 -3.06
N VAL A 269 -15.34 29.64 -2.84
CA VAL A 269 -16.23 29.14 -3.90
C VAL A 269 -16.35 30.14 -5.04
N ARG A 270 -16.49 31.44 -4.76
CA ARG A 270 -16.52 32.49 -5.80
C ARG A 270 -15.22 32.58 -6.59
N ARG A 271 -14.07 32.50 -5.92
CA ARG A 271 -12.75 32.54 -6.56
C ARG A 271 -12.56 31.34 -7.48
N GLU A 272 -12.88 30.14 -7.00
CA GLU A 272 -12.76 28.90 -7.78
C GLU A 272 -13.79 28.85 -8.91
N PHE A 273 -15.01 29.35 -8.72
CA PHE A 273 -16.01 29.46 -9.77
C PHE A 273 -15.56 30.42 -10.90
N LYS A 274 -14.95 31.56 -10.55
CA LYS A 274 -14.38 32.49 -11.55
C LYS A 274 -13.26 31.83 -12.35
N LYS A 275 -12.41 31.02 -11.70
CA LYS A 275 -11.37 30.22 -12.40
C LYS A 275 -12.03 29.21 -13.34
N LEU A 276 -13.02 28.46 -12.86
CA LEU A 276 -13.75 27.47 -13.65
C LEU A 276 -14.41 28.08 -14.89
N SER A 277 -15.01 29.28 -14.79
CA SER A 277 -15.63 29.97 -15.93
C SER A 277 -14.66 30.39 -17.02
N LEU A 278 -13.36 30.53 -16.69
CA LEU A 278 -12.30 30.88 -17.66
C LEU A 278 -11.64 29.63 -18.25
N MET A 279 -11.83 28.46 -17.63
CA MET A 279 -11.24 27.19 -18.07
C MET A 279 -12.09 26.53 -19.16
N SER A 280 -11.44 25.73 -20.01
CA SER A 280 -12.16 24.85 -20.93
C SER A 280 -12.88 23.74 -20.15
N PRO A 281 -14.19 23.49 -20.37
CA PRO A 281 -14.94 22.44 -19.67
C PRO A 281 -14.37 21.02 -19.83
N MET A 282 -13.58 20.77 -20.88
CA MET A 282 -12.95 19.48 -21.16
C MET A 282 -11.57 19.30 -20.49
N SER A 283 -11.07 20.30 -19.74
CA SER A 283 -9.80 20.19 -19.01
C SER A 283 -9.93 19.29 -17.77
N ALA A 284 -8.89 18.48 -17.51
CA ALA A 284 -8.78 17.70 -16.29
C ALA A 284 -8.80 18.61 -15.03
N GLU A 285 -8.20 19.79 -15.11
CA GLU A 285 -8.22 20.79 -14.03
C GLU A 285 -9.63 21.36 -13.81
N ALA A 286 -10.38 21.62 -14.88
CA ALA A 286 -11.77 22.08 -14.78
C ALA A 286 -12.64 21.04 -14.07
N THR A 287 -12.39 19.75 -14.31
CA THR A 287 -13.11 18.66 -13.63
C THR A 287 -12.79 18.63 -12.12
N VAL A 288 -11.52 18.81 -11.75
CA VAL A 288 -11.08 18.86 -10.35
C VAL A 288 -11.71 20.06 -9.63
N VAL A 289 -11.65 21.25 -10.22
CA VAL A 289 -12.22 22.48 -9.64
C VAL A 289 -13.75 22.39 -9.54
N ARG A 290 -14.42 21.86 -10.58
CA ARG A 290 -15.86 21.60 -10.56
C ARG A 290 -16.25 20.67 -9.40
N ASN A 291 -15.57 19.54 -9.27
CA ASN A 291 -15.84 18.58 -8.21
C ASN A 291 -15.61 19.20 -6.83
N TYR A 292 -14.55 20.00 -6.69
CA TYR A 292 -14.28 20.73 -5.45
C TYR A 292 -15.42 21.70 -5.09
N ILE A 293 -15.91 22.49 -6.05
CA ILE A 293 -17.07 23.37 -5.86
C ILE A 293 -18.32 22.55 -5.48
N ASP A 294 -18.58 21.42 -6.15
CA ASP A 294 -19.72 20.55 -5.82
C ASP A 294 -19.62 20.00 -4.39
N TRP A 295 -18.43 19.61 -3.93
CA TRP A 295 -18.22 19.18 -2.54
C TRP A 295 -18.56 20.29 -1.55
N LEU A 296 -18.01 21.49 -1.72
CA LEU A 296 -18.29 22.64 -0.85
C LEU A 296 -19.79 23.01 -0.84
N LEU A 297 -20.43 22.95 -2.01
CA LEU A 297 -21.87 23.21 -2.16
C LEU A 297 -22.75 22.05 -1.72
N SER A 298 -22.21 20.86 -1.45
CA SER A 298 -22.97 19.70 -0.97
C SER A 298 -22.88 19.51 0.54
N LEU A 299 -21.80 19.99 1.18
CA LEU A 299 -21.62 19.85 2.63
C LEU A 299 -22.61 20.71 3.44
N PRO A 300 -23.16 20.20 4.55
CA PRO A 300 -24.00 21.00 5.42
C PRO A 300 -23.14 22.01 6.19
N TRP A 301 -23.55 23.27 6.23
CA TRP A 301 -22.84 24.35 6.94
C TRP A 301 -23.68 24.92 8.08
N TYR A 302 -24.99 25.04 7.86
CA TYR A 302 -25.95 25.56 8.84
C TYR A 302 -27.16 24.65 9.03
N GLU A 303 -27.35 23.68 8.14
CA GLU A 303 -28.46 22.73 8.17
C GLU A 303 -28.35 21.85 9.42
N LYS A 304 -29.29 21.97 10.36
CA LYS A 304 -29.31 21.25 11.63
C LYS A 304 -30.65 20.55 11.83
N THR A 305 -30.66 19.32 12.35
CA THR A 305 -31.91 18.71 12.85
C THR A 305 -32.33 19.36 14.18
N LYS A 306 -33.62 19.28 14.52
CA LYS A 306 -34.10 19.65 15.85
C LYS A 306 -33.76 18.50 16.81
N ASP A 307 -32.95 18.79 17.81
CA ASP A 307 -32.62 17.81 18.85
C ASP A 307 -33.86 17.60 19.74
N ASN A 308 -34.30 16.35 19.91
CA ASN A 308 -35.39 15.99 20.82
C ASN A 308 -34.90 15.08 21.94
N ILE A 309 -34.32 15.68 22.99
CA ILE A 309 -33.80 14.94 24.14
C ILE A 309 -34.88 14.87 25.24
N GLU A 310 -35.92 14.10 24.97
CA GLU A 310 -36.96 13.72 25.93
C GLU A 310 -36.58 12.37 26.55
N ILE A 311 -36.19 12.36 27.83
CA ILE A 311 -35.59 11.18 28.46
C ILE A 311 -36.55 10.00 28.49
N GLU A 312 -37.82 10.23 28.86
CA GLU A 312 -38.88 9.21 28.87
C GLU A 312 -39.05 8.58 27.49
N ARG A 313 -39.12 9.41 26.44
CA ARG A 313 -39.23 8.94 25.06
C ARG A 313 -37.99 8.15 24.61
N VAL A 314 -36.80 8.55 25.05
CA VAL A 314 -35.55 7.85 24.73
C VAL A 314 -35.56 6.46 25.37
N GLU A 315 -35.94 6.37 26.65
CA GLU A 315 -36.08 5.12 27.39
C GLU A 315 -37.06 4.17 26.69
N GLU A 316 -38.27 4.65 26.39
CA GLU A 316 -39.29 3.88 25.65
C GLU A 316 -38.78 3.36 24.30
N LEU A 317 -38.06 4.19 23.53
CA LEU A 317 -37.52 3.79 22.23
C LEU A 317 -36.35 2.81 22.33
N LEU A 318 -35.52 2.92 23.37
CA LEU A 318 -34.43 1.98 23.61
C LEU A 318 -34.99 0.63 24.04
N ASP A 319 -35.99 0.61 24.93
CA ASP A 319 -36.67 -0.62 25.37
C ASP A 319 -37.46 -1.29 24.28
N LYS A 320 -38.15 -0.49 23.46
CA LYS A 320 -38.85 -1.02 22.29
C LYS A 320 -37.91 -1.69 21.30
N ASN A 321 -36.73 -1.13 21.06
CA ASN A 321 -35.82 -1.60 20.00
C ASN A 321 -34.81 -2.66 20.45
N HIS A 322 -34.54 -2.78 21.76
CA HIS A 322 -33.55 -3.70 22.31
C HIS A 322 -34.11 -4.37 23.56
N TYR A 323 -34.10 -5.70 23.58
CA TYR A 323 -34.48 -6.46 24.76
C TYR A 323 -33.31 -6.59 25.75
N GLY A 324 -33.61 -6.48 27.04
CA GLY A 324 -32.61 -6.52 28.12
C GLY A 324 -31.68 -5.30 28.09
N LEU A 325 -30.38 -5.51 28.36
CA LEU A 325 -29.35 -4.46 28.40
C LEU A 325 -29.67 -3.31 29.38
N GLU A 326 -30.28 -3.60 30.53
CA GLU A 326 -30.68 -2.62 31.55
C GLU A 326 -29.54 -1.65 31.91
N LYS A 327 -28.37 -2.20 32.28
CA LYS A 327 -27.21 -1.40 32.67
C LYS A 327 -26.69 -0.51 31.53
N PRO A 328 -26.43 -1.02 30.30
CA PRO A 328 -26.06 -0.17 29.16
C PRO A 328 -27.08 0.93 28.84
N LYS A 329 -28.38 0.61 28.84
CA LYS A 329 -29.44 1.58 28.55
C LYS A 329 -29.47 2.70 29.59
N GLN A 330 -29.36 2.35 30.87
CA GLN A 330 -29.30 3.33 31.95
C GLN A 330 -28.11 4.30 31.78
N ARG A 331 -26.92 3.78 31.42
CA ARG A 331 -25.74 4.63 31.15
C ARG A 331 -25.94 5.57 29.97
N ILE A 332 -26.60 5.11 28.91
CA ILE A 332 -26.94 5.97 27.76
C ILE A 332 -27.88 7.10 28.19
N ILE A 333 -28.88 6.79 29.01
CA ILE A 333 -29.83 7.78 29.54
C ILE A 333 -29.09 8.81 30.41
N GLU A 334 -28.20 8.37 31.32
CA GLU A 334 -27.36 9.24 32.13
C GLU A 334 -26.54 10.21 31.26
N HIS A 335 -25.88 9.69 30.22
CA HIS A 335 -25.08 10.49 29.29
C HIS A 335 -25.93 11.55 28.56
N LEU A 336 -27.11 11.16 28.04
CA LEU A 336 -28.02 12.07 27.35
C LEU A 336 -28.63 13.11 28.29
N ALA A 337 -28.87 12.77 29.56
CA ALA A 337 -29.34 13.71 30.57
C ALA A 337 -28.30 14.81 30.86
N VAL A 338 -27.02 14.45 30.98
CA VAL A 338 -25.92 15.42 31.11
C VAL A 338 -25.83 16.32 29.88
N GLN A 339 -25.98 15.75 28.69
CA GLN A 339 -25.97 16.52 27.43
C GLN A 339 -27.13 17.53 27.35
N LYS A 340 -28.32 17.15 27.85
CA LYS A 340 -29.49 18.05 27.93
C LYS A 340 -29.23 19.25 28.84
N LEU A 341 -28.54 19.04 29.96
CA LEU A 341 -28.23 20.09 30.93
C LEU A 341 -27.12 21.04 30.43
N THR A 342 -26.03 20.48 29.93
CA THR A 342 -24.85 21.24 29.48
C THR A 342 -25.04 21.91 28.13
N LYS A 343 -26.01 21.45 27.31
CA LYS A 343 -26.25 21.88 25.92
C LYS A 343 -25.01 21.81 25.03
N SER A 344 -23.99 21.05 25.45
CA SER A 344 -22.68 20.94 24.84
C SER A 344 -22.29 19.47 24.79
N ILE A 345 -21.52 19.08 23.77
CA ILE A 345 -21.00 17.72 23.58
C ILE A 345 -19.58 17.59 24.16
N LYS A 346 -19.15 18.53 25.02
CA LYS A 346 -17.85 18.50 25.70
C LYS A 346 -17.82 17.45 26.83
N GLY A 347 -18.01 16.19 26.47
CA GLY A 347 -17.99 15.03 27.37
C GLY A 347 -17.20 13.87 26.76
N PRO A 348 -16.98 12.80 27.52
CA PRO A 348 -16.32 11.60 27.01
C PRO A 348 -17.13 10.96 25.89
N ILE A 349 -16.45 10.31 24.94
CA ILE A 349 -17.09 9.68 23.80
C ILE A 349 -17.61 8.30 24.20
N LEU A 350 -18.88 8.01 23.96
CA LEU A 350 -19.44 6.69 24.27
C LEU A 350 -18.75 5.60 23.45
N CYS A 351 -18.20 4.60 24.12
CA CYS A 351 -17.60 3.42 23.49
C CYS A 351 -18.34 2.15 23.90
N PHE A 352 -19.01 1.52 22.93
CA PHE A 352 -19.69 0.24 23.14
C PHE A 352 -18.72 -0.92 22.90
N VAL A 353 -18.44 -1.68 23.96
CA VAL A 353 -17.51 -2.81 23.94
C VAL A 353 -18.26 -4.11 24.16
N GLY A 354 -17.96 -5.15 23.39
CA GLY A 354 -18.54 -6.47 23.64
C GLY A 354 -18.28 -7.46 22.51
N PRO A 355 -18.68 -8.73 22.63
CA PRO A 355 -18.51 -9.69 21.55
C PRO A 355 -19.31 -9.29 20.28
N PRO A 356 -18.97 -9.83 19.11
CA PRO A 356 -19.72 -9.55 17.89
C PRO A 356 -21.16 -10.06 17.99
N GLY A 357 -22.10 -9.27 17.46
CA GLY A 357 -23.52 -9.65 17.44
C GLY A 357 -24.32 -9.29 18.69
N VAL A 358 -23.77 -8.51 19.62
CA VAL A 358 -24.52 -8.00 20.79
C VAL A 358 -25.33 -6.72 20.53
N GLY A 359 -25.39 -6.23 19.28
CA GLY A 359 -26.27 -5.10 18.93
C GLY A 359 -25.68 -3.69 19.08
N LYS A 360 -24.36 -3.55 19.31
CA LYS A 360 -23.65 -2.26 19.48
C LYS A 360 -24.03 -1.18 18.44
N THR A 361 -23.90 -1.48 17.16
CA THR A 361 -24.25 -0.56 16.06
C THR A 361 -25.75 -0.27 15.99
N SER A 362 -26.59 -1.24 16.36
CA SER A 362 -28.04 -1.09 16.40
C SER A 362 -28.46 -0.15 17.54
N LEU A 363 -27.77 -0.22 18.69
CA LEU A 363 -27.97 0.67 19.83
C LEU A 363 -27.62 2.11 19.48
N ALA A 364 -26.48 2.34 18.83
CA ALA A 364 -26.09 3.65 18.31
C ALA A 364 -27.14 4.24 17.33
N LYS A 365 -27.74 3.39 16.49
CA LYS A 365 -28.81 3.79 15.58
C LYS A 365 -30.09 4.18 16.35
N SER A 366 -30.49 3.39 17.35
CA SER A 366 -31.65 3.71 18.19
C SER A 366 -31.46 5.01 18.97
N ILE A 367 -30.25 5.31 19.44
CA ILE A 367 -29.94 6.61 20.06
C ILE A 367 -30.19 7.76 19.07
N ALA A 368 -29.71 7.63 17.83
CA ALA A 368 -29.91 8.65 16.80
C ALA A 368 -31.39 8.88 16.47
N GLU A 369 -32.17 7.79 16.35
CA GLU A 369 -33.62 7.84 16.13
C GLU A 369 -34.35 8.49 17.31
N ALA A 370 -33.97 8.15 18.54
CA ALA A 370 -34.58 8.67 19.75
C ALA A 370 -34.38 10.19 19.90
N ILE A 371 -33.17 10.69 19.63
CA ILE A 371 -32.85 12.13 19.72
C ILE A 371 -33.22 12.93 18.47
N GLY A 372 -33.71 12.28 17.41
CA GLY A 372 -34.11 12.94 16.16
C GLY A 372 -32.94 13.44 15.30
N ARG A 373 -31.78 12.78 15.36
CA ARG A 373 -30.58 13.11 14.56
C ARG A 373 -30.39 12.14 13.42
N ARG A 374 -29.77 12.61 12.33
CA ARG A 374 -29.38 11.74 11.21
C ARG A 374 -28.29 10.77 11.67
N PHE A 375 -28.40 9.51 11.29
CA PHE A 375 -27.43 8.47 11.62
C PHE A 375 -26.44 8.23 10.48
N VAL A 376 -25.15 8.20 10.79
CA VAL A 376 -24.07 7.88 9.85
C VAL A 376 -23.22 6.77 10.45
N ARG A 377 -23.07 5.66 9.73
CA ARG A 377 -22.13 4.60 10.09
C ARG A 377 -20.86 4.68 9.26
N MET A 378 -19.70 4.61 9.92
CA MET A 378 -18.38 4.52 9.31
C MET A 378 -17.61 3.35 9.95
N SER A 379 -17.15 2.41 9.13
CA SER A 379 -16.29 1.31 9.59
C SER A 379 -14.84 1.77 9.62
N LEU A 380 -14.19 1.59 10.76
CA LEU A 380 -12.77 1.82 10.98
C LEU A 380 -11.93 0.54 10.82
N GLY A 381 -12.58 -0.61 10.76
CA GLY A 381 -11.92 -1.88 10.53
C GLY A 381 -11.15 -1.91 9.21
N GLY A 382 -9.86 -2.20 9.30
CA GLY A 382 -8.97 -2.31 8.14
C GLY A 382 -8.38 -0.99 7.64
N ILE A 383 -8.68 0.14 8.30
CA ILE A 383 -8.02 1.42 8.01
C ILE A 383 -6.56 1.35 8.44
N ARG A 384 -5.67 1.69 7.50
CA ARG A 384 -4.22 1.75 7.71
C ARG A 384 -3.59 3.08 7.32
N ASP A 385 -4.34 3.93 6.62
CA ASP A 385 -3.87 5.20 6.09
C ASP A 385 -4.70 6.35 6.66
N GLU A 386 -4.02 7.38 7.12
CA GLU A 386 -4.60 8.64 7.60
C GLU A 386 -5.46 9.32 6.52
N ALA A 387 -5.11 9.14 5.24
CA ALA A 387 -5.84 9.69 4.11
C ALA A 387 -7.29 9.18 4.03
N GLU A 388 -7.62 8.04 4.66
CA GLU A 388 -9.02 7.61 4.74
C GLU A 388 -9.88 8.51 5.65
N ILE A 389 -9.26 9.17 6.63
CA ILE A 389 -9.93 10.07 7.57
C ILE A 389 -9.85 11.53 7.07
N ARG A 390 -8.65 11.99 6.68
CA ARG A 390 -8.40 13.39 6.24
C ARG A 390 -8.46 13.61 4.72
N GLY A 391 -8.61 12.57 3.90
CA GLY A 391 -8.64 12.69 2.45
C GLY A 391 -7.27 12.86 1.80
N HIS A 392 -7.26 12.89 0.46
CA HIS A 392 -6.07 13.16 -0.35
C HIS A 392 -6.02 14.62 -0.80
N ARG A 393 -4.81 15.16 -0.98
CA ARG A 393 -4.63 16.48 -1.58
C ARG A 393 -5.27 16.55 -2.97
N ARG A 394 -5.87 17.70 -3.30
CA ARG A 394 -6.61 17.96 -4.54
C ARG A 394 -5.78 17.90 -5.84
N THR A 395 -4.47 17.63 -5.76
CA THR A 395 -3.51 17.68 -6.87
C THR A 395 -3.70 16.59 -7.94
N TYR A 396 -4.48 15.55 -7.69
CA TYR A 396 -4.65 14.40 -8.60
C TYR A 396 -6.09 14.26 -9.11
N VAL A 397 -6.23 13.89 -10.39
CA VAL A 397 -7.52 13.50 -10.99
C VAL A 397 -8.00 12.24 -10.28
N GLY A 398 -9.00 12.37 -9.41
CA GLY A 398 -9.53 11.27 -8.58
C GLY A 398 -9.29 11.42 -7.08
N ALA A 399 -8.67 12.51 -6.61
CA ALA A 399 -8.60 12.82 -5.18
C ALA A 399 -10.03 12.96 -4.60
N LEU A 400 -10.24 12.38 -3.43
CA LEU A 400 -11.51 12.44 -2.69
C LEU A 400 -11.27 12.98 -1.27
N PRO A 401 -12.28 13.67 -0.70
CA PRO A 401 -12.28 13.99 0.73
C PRO A 401 -12.27 12.72 1.59
N GLY A 402 -11.86 12.86 2.84
CA GLY A 402 -11.88 11.78 3.81
C GLY A 402 -13.28 11.28 4.13
N LYS A 403 -13.37 10.06 4.69
CA LYS A 403 -14.64 9.40 5.02
C LYS A 403 -15.51 10.20 5.99
N ILE A 404 -14.90 11.04 6.85
CA ILE A 404 -15.64 11.95 7.75
C ILE A 404 -16.45 12.96 6.94
N ILE A 405 -15.80 13.68 6.02
CA ILE A 405 -16.45 14.66 5.14
C ILE A 405 -17.50 14.00 4.23
N GLN A 406 -17.20 12.82 3.70
CA GLN A 406 -18.18 12.04 2.93
C GLN A 406 -19.40 11.66 3.79
N GLY A 407 -19.17 11.30 5.05
CA GLY A 407 -20.23 11.04 6.03
C GLY A 407 -21.10 12.26 6.32
N MET A 408 -20.49 13.44 6.45
CA MET A 408 -21.20 14.71 6.65
C MET A 408 -22.06 15.07 5.44
N ARG A 409 -21.54 14.89 4.21
CA ARG A 409 -22.34 15.03 2.98
C ARG A 409 -23.54 14.09 2.97
N ARG A 410 -23.36 12.83 3.37
CA ARG A 410 -24.45 11.83 3.43
C ARG A 410 -25.49 12.15 4.51
N ALA A 411 -25.07 12.70 5.66
CA ALA A 411 -25.98 13.14 6.71
C ALA A 411 -26.86 14.32 6.24
N GLY A 412 -26.26 15.27 5.53
CA GLY A 412 -26.92 16.51 5.11
C GLY A 412 -27.24 17.47 6.25
N THR A 413 -26.72 17.23 7.46
CA THR A 413 -26.87 18.09 8.64
C THR A 413 -25.56 18.19 9.41
N ILE A 414 -25.38 19.25 10.21
CA ILE A 414 -24.17 19.53 11.00
C ILE A 414 -24.13 18.81 12.36
N ASN A 415 -25.27 18.28 12.84
CA ASN A 415 -25.40 17.58 14.11
C ASN A 415 -25.81 16.08 13.98
N PRO A 416 -25.23 15.28 13.07
CA PRO A 416 -25.54 13.86 12.98
C PRO A 416 -24.96 13.08 14.17
N VAL A 417 -25.43 11.84 14.32
CA VAL A 417 -24.77 10.82 15.13
C VAL A 417 -23.84 10.02 14.22
N PHE A 418 -22.55 10.03 14.54
CA PHE A 418 -21.53 9.22 13.87
C PHE A 418 -21.24 7.97 14.70
N CYS A 419 -21.56 6.81 14.15
CA CYS A 419 -21.13 5.52 14.68
C CYS A 419 -19.84 5.08 14.00
N LEU A 420 -18.73 5.17 14.73
CA LEU A 420 -17.40 4.72 14.36
C LEU A 420 -17.23 3.25 14.78
N ASP A 421 -17.45 2.34 13.82
CA ASP A 421 -17.53 0.90 14.06
C ASP A 421 -16.14 0.26 13.99
N GLU A 422 -15.83 -0.66 14.91
CA GLU A 422 -14.57 -1.43 14.95
C GLU A 422 -13.30 -0.57 15.14
N VAL A 423 -13.31 0.36 16.11
CA VAL A 423 -12.12 1.18 16.45
C VAL A 423 -10.95 0.33 16.95
N ASP A 424 -11.24 -0.88 17.43
CA ASP A 424 -10.30 -1.90 17.90
C ASP A 424 -9.48 -2.56 16.76
N LYS A 425 -9.84 -2.30 15.50
CA LYS A 425 -9.21 -2.90 14.30
C LYS A 425 -8.47 -1.87 13.44
N ILE A 426 -8.12 -0.72 14.01
CA ILE A 426 -7.27 0.26 13.34
C ILE A 426 -5.85 -0.30 13.28
N GLY A 427 -5.28 -0.38 12.08
CA GLY A 427 -3.90 -0.83 11.88
C GLY A 427 -2.92 0.32 11.95
N MET A 428 -1.74 0.08 12.54
CA MET A 428 -0.60 0.99 12.44
C MET A 428 0.27 0.54 11.25
N ASP A 429 0.37 1.36 10.20
CA ASP A 429 1.32 1.16 9.10
C ASP A 429 2.35 2.30 9.10
N PHE A 430 3.54 2.06 8.53
CA PHE A 430 4.63 3.05 8.43
C PHE A 430 4.30 4.36 7.68
N ARG A 431 3.11 4.48 7.07
CA ARG A 431 2.72 5.61 6.20
C ARG A 431 1.92 6.72 6.91
N GLY A 432 1.53 6.53 8.16
CA GLY A 432 0.80 7.52 8.96
C GLY A 432 0.11 6.90 10.16
N ASP A 433 -0.35 7.73 11.10
CA ASP A 433 -1.09 7.28 12.28
C ASP A 433 -2.59 7.64 12.16
N PRO A 434 -3.44 6.70 11.70
CA PRO A 434 -4.88 6.94 11.63
C PRO A 434 -5.51 7.23 13.00
N ALA A 435 -4.91 6.78 14.11
CA ALA A 435 -5.41 7.11 15.45
C ALA A 435 -5.23 8.60 15.75
N ALA A 436 -4.10 9.20 15.34
CA ALA A 436 -3.86 10.63 15.47
C ALA A 436 -4.88 11.48 14.70
N ALA A 437 -5.24 11.08 13.47
CA ALA A 437 -6.29 11.78 12.72
C ALA A 437 -7.68 11.62 13.35
N LEU A 438 -7.99 10.45 13.93
CA LEU A 438 -9.24 10.29 14.69
C LEU A 438 -9.26 11.14 15.95
N LEU A 439 -8.12 11.32 16.62
CA LEU A 439 -8.03 12.19 17.80
C LEU A 439 -8.40 13.63 17.45
N GLU A 440 -7.95 14.18 16.33
CA GLU A 440 -8.35 15.54 15.89
C GLU A 440 -9.87 15.64 15.67
N VAL A 441 -10.48 14.60 15.10
CA VAL A 441 -11.94 14.54 14.85
C VAL A 441 -12.74 14.44 16.16
N LEU A 442 -12.21 13.69 17.12
CA LEU A 442 -12.89 13.32 18.36
C LEU A 442 -12.65 14.31 19.50
N ASP A 443 -11.51 15.02 19.51
CA ASP A 443 -11.15 15.96 20.56
C ASP A 443 -12.02 17.23 20.47
N PRO A 444 -12.83 17.56 21.51
CA PRO A 444 -13.66 18.77 21.51
C PRO A 444 -12.88 20.09 21.37
N GLU A 445 -11.58 20.09 21.69
CA GLU A 445 -10.73 21.27 21.55
C GLU A 445 -10.17 21.45 20.13
N GLN A 446 -10.21 20.43 19.27
CA GLN A 446 -9.68 20.49 17.90
C GLN A 446 -10.77 20.34 16.82
N ASN A 447 -11.84 19.62 17.12
CA ASN A 447 -12.85 19.23 16.14
C ASN A 447 -13.65 20.40 15.52
N HIS A 448 -13.61 21.59 16.14
CA HIS A 448 -14.25 22.80 15.61
C HIS A 448 -13.55 23.36 14.37
N SER A 449 -12.28 22.98 14.15
CA SER A 449 -11.45 23.42 13.03
C SER A 449 -10.80 22.26 12.29
N PHE A 450 -11.47 21.10 12.21
CA PHE A 450 -10.93 19.90 11.56
C PHE A 450 -10.52 20.19 10.12
N GLN A 451 -9.28 19.86 9.76
CA GLN A 451 -8.73 20.11 8.43
C GLN A 451 -8.64 18.83 7.59
N ASP A 452 -9.44 18.79 6.52
CA ASP A 452 -9.35 17.76 5.48
C ASP A 452 -8.39 18.23 4.37
N HIS A 453 -7.48 17.36 3.94
CA HIS A 453 -6.46 17.64 2.92
C HIS A 453 -7.04 17.96 1.54
N TYR A 454 -8.25 17.46 1.24
CA TYR A 454 -8.94 17.77 -0.01
C TYR A 454 -9.65 19.12 0.06
N LEU A 455 -10.29 19.41 1.20
CA LEU A 455 -11.05 20.65 1.40
C LEU A 455 -10.14 21.87 1.57
N GLU A 456 -9.00 21.73 2.24
CA GLU A 456 -8.06 22.80 2.58
C GLU A 456 -8.69 23.94 3.41
N ILE A 457 -9.81 23.65 4.09
CA ILE A 457 -10.54 24.58 4.96
C ILE A 457 -10.96 23.86 6.25
N GLY A 458 -11.05 24.62 7.35
CA GLY A 458 -11.56 24.10 8.62
C GLY A 458 -13.06 23.78 8.53
N TYR A 459 -13.44 22.59 8.98
CA TYR A 459 -14.83 22.15 9.04
C TYR A 459 -15.23 21.84 10.49
N ASP A 460 -16.30 22.48 10.96
CA ASP A 460 -16.75 22.38 12.36
C ASP A 460 -17.53 21.08 12.61
N LEU A 461 -16.93 20.17 13.38
CA LEU A 461 -17.52 18.91 13.82
C LEU A 461 -18.01 18.94 15.28
N SER A 462 -17.94 20.09 15.97
CA SER A 462 -18.27 20.21 17.40
C SER A 462 -19.71 19.81 17.77
N LYS A 463 -20.63 19.84 16.80
CA LYS A 463 -22.05 19.48 16.97
C LYS A 463 -22.35 18.01 16.67
N VAL A 464 -21.38 17.27 16.15
CA VAL A 464 -21.51 15.84 15.84
C VAL A 464 -21.47 15.05 17.14
N LEU A 465 -22.39 14.11 17.31
CA LEU A 465 -22.32 13.15 18.43
C LEU A 465 -21.58 11.90 17.94
N PHE A 466 -20.37 11.68 18.43
CA PHE A 466 -19.58 10.50 18.12
C PHE A 466 -19.90 9.36 19.10
N ILE A 467 -20.08 8.17 18.55
CA ILE A 467 -20.23 6.91 19.27
C ILE A 467 -19.26 5.93 18.65
N THR A 468 -18.41 5.30 19.44
CA THR A 468 -17.46 4.29 18.98
C THR A 468 -17.93 2.89 19.36
N THR A 469 -17.54 1.89 18.59
CA THR A 469 -17.74 0.48 18.95
C THR A 469 -16.42 -0.28 18.85
N ALA A 470 -16.24 -1.25 19.73
CA ALA A 470 -15.08 -2.13 19.76
C ALA A 470 -15.50 -3.55 20.12
N ASN A 471 -14.74 -4.56 19.69
CA ASN A 471 -14.90 -5.93 20.19
C ASN A 471 -14.02 -6.21 21.40
N ALA A 472 -12.85 -5.58 21.46
CA ALA A 472 -11.89 -5.70 22.54
C ALA A 472 -11.32 -4.32 22.91
N LEU A 473 -11.06 -4.11 24.21
CA LEU A 473 -10.45 -2.86 24.72
C LEU A 473 -8.94 -2.80 24.46
N TYR A 474 -8.26 -3.93 24.60
CA TYR A 474 -6.79 -3.99 24.63
C TYR A 474 -6.11 -3.65 23.30
N THR A 475 -6.85 -3.63 22.19
CA THR A 475 -6.32 -3.23 20.88
C THR A 475 -6.62 -1.77 20.53
N ILE A 476 -7.38 -1.05 21.36
CA ILE A 476 -7.65 0.37 21.15
C ILE A 476 -6.42 1.18 21.57
N PRO A 477 -5.96 2.14 20.75
CA PRO A 477 -4.88 3.04 21.13
C PRO A 477 -5.16 3.76 22.47
N PRO A 478 -4.22 3.80 23.43
CA PRO A 478 -4.44 4.40 24.75
C PRO A 478 -4.92 5.85 24.69
N ALA A 479 -4.36 6.65 23.78
CA ALA A 479 -4.75 8.05 23.60
C ALA A 479 -6.23 8.24 23.24
N LEU A 480 -6.82 7.29 22.51
CA LEU A 480 -8.24 7.28 22.20
C LEU A 480 -9.06 6.79 23.40
N LEU A 481 -8.56 5.76 24.10
CA LEU A 481 -9.23 5.16 25.26
C LEU A 481 -9.45 6.17 26.40
N ASP A 482 -8.46 7.03 26.68
CA ASP A 482 -8.54 8.06 27.73
C ASP A 482 -9.65 9.11 27.50
N ARG A 483 -10.14 9.22 26.26
CA ARG A 483 -11.21 10.14 25.86
C ARG A 483 -12.58 9.45 25.78
N MET A 484 -12.66 8.15 26.09
CA MET A 484 -13.87 7.33 25.94
C MET A 484 -14.51 6.96 27.27
N GLU A 485 -15.84 6.94 27.29
CA GLU A 485 -16.64 6.34 28.33
C GLU A 485 -17.01 4.91 27.91
N ILE A 486 -16.44 3.92 28.59
CA ILE A 486 -16.62 2.51 28.23
C ILE A 486 -17.94 1.97 28.77
N ILE A 487 -18.79 1.49 27.86
CA ILE A 487 -20.04 0.78 28.17
C ILE A 487 -19.90 -0.64 27.66
N GLU A 488 -19.81 -1.59 28.58
CA GLU A 488 -19.72 -3.01 28.27
C GLU A 488 -21.09 -3.61 27.97
N LEU A 489 -21.23 -4.22 26.79
CA LEU A 489 -22.37 -5.01 26.39
C LEU A 489 -22.00 -6.50 26.52
N PRO A 490 -22.47 -7.19 27.57
CA PRO A 490 -22.23 -8.61 27.73
C PRO A 490 -22.95 -9.42 26.64
N GLY A 491 -22.60 -10.71 26.56
CA GLY A 491 -23.37 -11.66 25.76
C GLY A 491 -24.79 -11.85 26.31
N TYR A 492 -25.65 -12.45 25.49
CA TYR A 492 -27.03 -12.75 25.85
C TYR A 492 -27.18 -14.17 26.39
N THR A 493 -28.04 -14.34 27.38
CA THR A 493 -28.55 -15.63 27.87
C THR A 493 -29.44 -16.32 26.82
N GLU A 494 -29.72 -17.62 26.97
CA GLU A 494 -30.60 -18.34 26.03
C GLU A 494 -32.01 -17.72 25.96
N GLU A 495 -32.55 -17.31 27.11
CA GLU A 495 -33.88 -16.68 27.21
C GLU A 495 -33.89 -15.31 26.53
N GLU A 496 -32.86 -14.48 26.75
CA GLU A 496 -32.72 -13.20 26.06
C GLU A 496 -32.59 -13.39 24.55
N LYS A 497 -31.80 -14.38 24.09
CA LYS A 497 -31.67 -14.66 22.65
C LYS A 497 -32.98 -15.12 22.02
N LEU A 498 -33.78 -15.91 22.75
CA LEU A 498 -35.10 -16.34 22.31
C LEU A 498 -36.02 -15.13 22.11
N GLU A 499 -36.10 -14.25 23.09
CA GLU A 499 -36.91 -13.03 22.99
C GLU A 499 -36.41 -12.08 21.91
N ILE A 500 -35.09 -11.92 21.76
CA ILE A 500 -34.50 -11.12 20.68
C ILE A 500 -34.85 -11.70 19.30
N ALA A 501 -34.79 -13.04 19.17
CA ALA A 501 -35.12 -13.71 17.92
C ALA A 501 -36.59 -13.52 17.54
N LYS A 502 -37.51 -13.66 18.50
CA LYS A 502 -38.96 -13.51 18.28
C LYS A 502 -39.35 -12.06 17.96
N ASN A 503 -38.88 -11.12 18.77
CA ASN A 503 -39.34 -9.73 18.72
C ASN A 503 -38.65 -8.91 17.61
N TYR A 504 -37.41 -9.27 17.22
CA TYR A 504 -36.62 -8.46 16.29
C TYR A 504 -36.09 -9.23 15.07
N LEU A 505 -35.39 -10.35 15.28
CA LEU A 505 -34.65 -11.00 14.19
C LEU A 505 -35.61 -11.65 13.18
N LEU A 506 -36.58 -12.41 13.66
CA LEU A 506 -37.52 -13.12 12.80
C LEU A 506 -38.40 -12.15 12.00
N PRO A 507 -39.08 -11.15 12.59
CA PRO A 507 -39.85 -10.16 11.82
C PRO A 507 -39.00 -9.45 10.77
N ARG A 508 -37.76 -9.07 11.11
CA ARG A 508 -36.83 -8.43 10.18
C ARG A 508 -36.47 -9.35 9.01
N GLN A 509 -36.18 -10.61 9.28
CA GLN A 509 -35.82 -11.58 8.25
C GLN A 509 -37.01 -11.93 7.35
N LEU A 510 -38.21 -12.04 7.89
CA LEU A 510 -39.43 -12.26 7.12
C LEU A 510 -39.69 -11.10 6.15
N GLN A 511 -39.64 -9.87 6.66
CA GLN A 511 -39.80 -8.67 5.83
C GLN A 511 -38.73 -8.59 4.73
N ALA A 512 -37.46 -8.89 5.06
CA ALA A 512 -36.37 -8.88 4.09
C ALA A 512 -36.50 -9.94 2.99
N HIS A 513 -37.22 -11.03 3.24
CA HIS A 513 -37.46 -12.11 2.29
C HIS A 513 -38.88 -12.09 1.69
N GLY A 514 -39.68 -11.06 1.98
CA GLY A 514 -41.03 -10.90 1.44
C GLY A 514 -42.03 -11.97 1.92
N LEU A 515 -41.85 -12.48 3.13
CA LEU A 515 -42.72 -13.48 3.74
C LEU A 515 -43.63 -12.83 4.79
N ASP A 516 -44.92 -13.19 4.79
CA ASP A 516 -45.83 -12.73 5.84
C ASP A 516 -45.59 -13.50 7.15
N PRO A 517 -45.78 -12.87 8.34
CA PRO A 517 -45.57 -13.53 9.63
C PRO A 517 -46.36 -14.82 9.83
N GLU A 518 -47.56 -14.90 9.25
CA GLU A 518 -48.43 -16.08 9.32
C GLU A 518 -47.91 -17.25 8.48
N MET A 519 -47.02 -16.99 7.52
CA MET A 519 -46.47 -18.00 6.62
C MET A 519 -45.46 -18.92 7.32
N VAL A 520 -44.78 -18.41 8.35
CA VAL A 520 -43.69 -19.11 9.05
C VAL A 520 -43.89 -19.05 10.57
N PRO A 521 -44.88 -19.78 11.12
CA PRO A 521 -45.05 -19.88 12.56
C PRO A 521 -43.89 -20.70 13.15
N LEU A 522 -42.92 -20.01 13.74
CA LEU A 522 -41.80 -20.60 14.47
C LEU A 522 -42.13 -20.66 15.97
N ASN A 523 -42.26 -21.88 16.50
CA ASN A 523 -42.47 -22.09 17.92
C ASN A 523 -41.19 -21.79 18.72
N ASP A 524 -41.34 -21.30 19.95
CA ASP A 524 -40.23 -21.00 20.87
C ASP A 524 -39.26 -22.17 21.05
N LYS A 525 -39.79 -23.40 21.11
CA LYS A 525 -38.97 -24.63 21.19
C LYS A 525 -38.04 -24.81 20.00
N VAL A 526 -38.47 -24.42 18.79
CA VAL A 526 -37.66 -24.53 17.57
C VAL A 526 -36.56 -23.49 17.58
N ILE A 527 -36.86 -22.26 18.01
CA ILE A 527 -35.86 -21.19 18.13
C ILE A 527 -34.80 -21.57 19.18
N LEU A 528 -35.21 -22.10 20.33
CA LEU A 528 -34.29 -22.63 21.35
C LEU A 528 -33.40 -23.74 20.79
N GLU A 529 -33.96 -24.64 19.97
CA GLU A 529 -33.18 -25.71 19.33
C GLU A 529 -32.12 -25.15 18.37
N ILE A 530 -32.45 -24.10 17.60
CA ILE A 530 -31.49 -23.39 16.74
C ILE A 530 -30.38 -22.78 17.60
N ILE A 531 -30.74 -22.09 18.69
CA ILE A 531 -29.78 -21.47 19.61
C ILE A 531 -28.80 -22.52 20.15
N ARG A 532 -29.31 -23.68 20.61
CA ARG A 532 -28.51 -24.72 21.27
C ARG A 532 -27.66 -25.59 20.32
N LYS A 533 -28.22 -25.97 19.16
CA LYS A 533 -27.61 -26.98 18.27
C LYS A 533 -26.96 -26.41 17.02
N TYR A 534 -27.33 -25.20 16.61
CA TYR A 534 -26.87 -24.61 15.34
C TYR A 534 -26.02 -23.34 15.55
N THR A 535 -26.01 -22.76 16.75
CA THR A 535 -25.20 -21.59 17.09
C THR A 535 -24.29 -21.84 18.29
N ARG A 536 -23.13 -21.20 18.32
CA ARG A 536 -22.24 -21.13 19.49
C ARG A 536 -21.55 -19.77 19.51
N GLU A 537 -22.21 -18.80 20.12
CA GLU A 537 -21.78 -17.40 20.17
C GLU A 537 -22.31 -16.71 21.42
N ALA A 538 -21.74 -15.57 21.80
CA ALA A 538 -22.28 -14.73 22.88
C ALA A 538 -23.39 -13.78 22.38
N GLY A 539 -23.31 -13.31 21.13
CA GLY A 539 -24.33 -12.48 20.49
C GLY A 539 -25.42 -13.29 19.77
N VAL A 540 -26.06 -12.65 18.79
CA VAL A 540 -27.13 -13.24 17.95
C VAL A 540 -26.84 -13.20 16.45
N ARG A 541 -25.57 -13.01 16.04
CA ARG A 541 -25.21 -12.81 14.63
C ARG A 541 -25.35 -14.10 13.82
N ASN A 542 -24.89 -15.23 14.35
CA ASN A 542 -25.10 -16.53 13.72
C ASN A 542 -26.56 -16.96 13.83
N LEU A 543 -27.24 -16.68 14.95
CA LEU A 543 -28.67 -16.92 15.08
C LEU A 543 -29.47 -16.25 13.97
N GLU A 544 -29.20 -14.96 13.70
CA GLU A 544 -29.81 -14.26 12.58
C GLU A 544 -29.50 -14.91 11.22
N ARG A 545 -28.27 -15.39 11.01
CA ARG A 545 -27.89 -16.07 9.75
C ARG A 545 -28.64 -17.38 9.55
N GLU A 546 -28.84 -18.17 10.61
CA GLU A 546 -29.60 -19.42 10.53
C GLU A 546 -31.09 -19.12 10.27
N LEU A 547 -31.68 -18.13 10.94
CA LEU A 547 -33.05 -17.66 10.66
C LEU A 547 -33.21 -17.15 9.22
N ALA A 548 -32.24 -16.39 8.71
CA ALA A 548 -32.22 -15.95 7.32
C ALA A 548 -32.16 -17.12 6.33
N THR A 549 -31.42 -18.18 6.68
CA THR A 549 -31.30 -19.40 5.85
C THR A 549 -32.64 -20.14 5.79
N ILE A 550 -33.33 -20.24 6.92
CA ILE A 550 -34.70 -20.79 6.99
C ILE A 550 -35.64 -19.96 6.10
N CYS A 551 -35.69 -18.65 6.29
CA CYS A 551 -36.55 -17.75 5.50
C CYS A 551 -36.27 -17.87 4.01
N ARG A 552 -35.00 -17.93 3.61
CA ARG A 552 -34.59 -18.09 2.21
C ARG A 552 -35.04 -19.41 1.59
N LYS A 553 -34.89 -20.52 2.32
CA LYS A 553 -35.35 -21.83 1.85
C LYS A 553 -36.87 -21.87 1.69
N ILE A 554 -37.60 -21.27 2.63
CA ILE A 554 -39.06 -21.16 2.53
C ILE A 554 -39.46 -20.27 1.36
N ALA A 555 -38.87 -19.09 1.23
CA ALA A 555 -39.14 -18.19 0.10
C ALA A 555 -38.90 -18.87 -1.26
N LYS A 556 -37.90 -19.75 -1.38
CA LYS A 556 -37.67 -20.57 -2.57
C LYS A 556 -38.83 -21.53 -2.85
N GLU A 557 -39.32 -22.23 -1.83
CA GLU A 557 -40.46 -23.16 -1.98
C GLU A 557 -41.75 -22.39 -2.34
N VAL A 558 -42.00 -21.25 -1.70
CA VAL A 558 -43.14 -20.37 -2.00
C VAL A 558 -43.09 -19.85 -3.43
N ALA A 559 -41.92 -19.40 -3.90
CA ALA A 559 -41.75 -18.92 -5.26
C ALA A 559 -41.93 -20.03 -6.31
N LYS A 560 -41.68 -21.30 -5.95
CA LYS A 560 -41.83 -22.44 -6.86
C LYS A 560 -43.29 -22.85 -7.03
N ASN A 561 -44.08 -22.83 -5.96
CA ASN A 561 -45.49 -23.22 -5.96
C ASN A 561 -46.36 -22.13 -5.27
N PRO A 562 -46.67 -21.01 -5.94
CA PRO A 562 -47.40 -19.90 -5.34
C PRO A 562 -48.84 -20.26 -4.92
N GLU A 563 -49.47 -21.21 -5.63
CA GLU A 563 -50.90 -21.53 -5.49
C GLU A 563 -51.21 -22.63 -4.46
N GLU A 564 -50.20 -23.35 -3.93
CA GLU A 564 -50.37 -24.43 -2.93
C GLU A 564 -50.07 -24.00 -1.48
N PHE A 565 -50.10 -22.70 -1.21
CA PHE A 565 -49.51 -22.17 0.03
C PHE A 565 -50.29 -22.57 1.29
N LYS A 566 -49.62 -23.34 2.17
CA LYS A 566 -50.04 -23.63 3.55
C LYS A 566 -48.99 -23.09 4.53
N PRO A 567 -49.38 -22.65 5.74
CA PRO A 567 -48.42 -22.23 6.77
C PRO A 567 -47.36 -23.30 7.00
N PHE A 568 -46.09 -22.95 6.81
CA PHE A 568 -44.98 -23.87 7.01
C PHE A 568 -44.72 -24.00 8.52
N LYS A 569 -45.44 -24.93 9.17
CA LYS A 569 -45.12 -25.33 10.54
C LYS A 569 -43.78 -26.05 10.55
N ILE A 570 -42.74 -25.37 11.02
CA ILE A 570 -41.40 -25.95 11.17
C ILE A 570 -41.40 -26.77 12.46
N THR A 571 -41.34 -28.09 12.33
CA THR A 571 -41.06 -29.01 13.44
C THR A 571 -39.56 -29.21 13.61
N ILE A 572 -39.13 -29.76 14.75
CA ILE A 572 -37.72 -30.08 15.01
C ILE A 572 -37.15 -31.02 13.94
N SER A 573 -37.93 -32.00 13.47
CA SER A 573 -37.51 -32.90 12.37
C SER A 573 -37.24 -32.15 11.06
N LYS A 574 -38.07 -31.17 10.72
CA LYS A 574 -37.93 -30.36 9.50
C LYS A 574 -36.79 -29.35 9.59
N LEU A 575 -36.32 -29.06 10.80
CA LEU A 575 -35.15 -28.20 11.02
C LEU A 575 -33.88 -28.82 10.44
N GLU A 576 -33.71 -30.14 10.52
CA GLU A 576 -32.55 -30.84 9.93
C GLU A 576 -32.58 -30.82 8.40
N GLU A 577 -33.75 -30.90 7.77
CA GLU A 577 -33.88 -30.73 6.31
C GLU A 577 -33.50 -29.31 5.86
N LEU A 578 -33.82 -28.31 6.70
CA LEU A 578 -33.59 -26.89 6.39
C LEU A 578 -32.19 -26.41 6.76
N LEU A 579 -31.59 -26.86 7.85
CA LEU A 579 -30.27 -26.38 8.30
C LEU A 579 -29.16 -27.43 8.16
N GLY A 580 -29.51 -28.68 7.84
CA GLY A 580 -28.60 -29.82 7.85
C GLY A 580 -28.44 -30.43 9.25
N VAL A 581 -27.44 -31.28 9.38
CA VAL A 581 -27.10 -31.94 10.65
C VAL A 581 -26.78 -30.92 11.76
N PRO A 582 -27.17 -31.17 13.01
CA PRO A 582 -26.79 -30.34 14.16
C PRO A 582 -25.29 -30.08 14.22
N LYS A 583 -24.90 -28.81 14.31
CA LYS A 583 -23.48 -28.39 14.31
C LYS A 583 -22.82 -28.56 15.67
N TYR A 584 -23.61 -28.46 16.74
CA TYR A 584 -23.15 -28.54 18.13
C TYR A 584 -23.97 -29.54 18.92
N ARG A 585 -23.35 -30.15 19.93
CA ARG A 585 -24.01 -31.01 20.92
C ARG A 585 -24.31 -30.17 22.16
N TYR A 586 -25.51 -30.31 22.71
CA TYR A 586 -25.98 -29.61 23.91
C TYR A 586 -26.28 -30.63 25.00
N GLY A 587 -25.88 -30.36 26.25
CA GLY A 587 -26.20 -31.21 27.41
C GLY A 587 -25.30 -32.43 27.62
N VAL A 588 -24.16 -32.53 26.94
CA VAL A 588 -23.16 -33.58 27.22
C VAL A 588 -22.19 -33.03 28.25
N ALA A 589 -22.49 -33.20 29.54
CA ALA A 589 -21.44 -33.18 30.56
C ALA A 589 -20.43 -34.28 30.21
N GLU A 590 -19.14 -34.04 30.44
CA GLU A 590 -18.04 -34.98 30.14
C GLU A 590 -18.29 -36.36 30.79
N GLU A 591 -18.98 -37.26 30.10
CA GLU A 591 -18.91 -38.69 30.34
C GLU A 591 -17.61 -39.21 29.72
N GLN A 592 -16.48 -38.80 30.29
CA GLN A 592 -15.29 -39.62 30.59
C GLN A 592 -14.07 -38.71 30.85
N PRO A 593 -13.34 -38.93 31.96
CA PRO A 593 -12.15 -38.16 32.33
C PRO A 593 -10.94 -38.41 31.43
#